data_AF-A0A920NDK7-F1
#
_entry.id   AF-A0A920NDK7-F1
#
_cell.length_a   1.000
_cell.length_b   1.000
_cell.length_c   1.000
_cell.angle_alpha   90.00
_cell.angle_beta   90.00
_cell.angle_gamma   90.00
#
_symmetry.space_group_name_H-M   'P 1'
#
loop_
_entity.id
_entity.type
_entity.pdbx_description
1 polymer ?
#
loop_
_entity_poly.entity_id
_entity_poly.type
_entity_poly.pdbx_seq_one_letter_code
_entity_poly.pdbx_strand_id
1 'polypeptide(L)'
;MKKISIDSNKSPNFIGSWNIENDKLCNEIIKFFEDNESLQKKGSTALGYNPKIKQTTDITIIPSELKDPKYSLFNSYFNLLKDCFLDYRSQYPFLKHKFLTKLISVILMFKNISLEIIFHHFILKNQSRFSSQVICMDDLFE
;
A
#
# COMPACT_ATOMS: atom_id res chain seq x y z
N MET A 1 4.14 11.71 5.42
CA MET A 1 5.09 10.58 5.48
C MET A 1 6.50 11.13 5.31
N LYS A 2 7.49 10.55 5.99
CA LYS A 2 8.89 10.95 5.87
C LYS A 2 9.64 10.02 4.95
N LYS A 3 10.31 10.57 3.95
CA LYS A 3 11.15 9.80 3.04
C LYS A 3 12.32 9.16 3.79
N ILE A 4 12.57 7.89 3.53
CA ILE A 4 13.72 7.14 4.03
C ILE A 4 14.79 7.14 2.93
N SER A 5 16.03 7.45 3.29
CA SER A 5 17.15 7.34 2.34
C SER A 5 17.41 5.87 2.04
N ILE A 6 17.52 5.55 0.76
CA ILE A 6 17.90 4.21 0.28
C ILE A 6 19.29 4.31 -0.31
N ASP A 7 20.25 3.62 0.30
CA ASP A 7 21.58 3.48 -0.25
C ASP A 7 21.55 2.44 -1.37
N SER A 8 21.52 2.92 -2.62
CA SER A 8 21.59 2.08 -3.81
C SER A 8 22.78 2.49 -4.67
N ASN A 9 23.67 1.55 -4.96
CA ASN A 9 24.81 1.73 -5.84
C ASN A 9 24.45 1.66 -7.34
N LYS A 10 23.17 1.43 -7.68
CA LYS A 10 22.70 1.31 -9.06
C LYS A 10 21.78 2.50 -9.39
N SER A 11 22.24 3.34 -10.32
CA SER A 11 21.52 4.51 -10.83
C SER A 11 21.34 4.39 -12.34
N PRO A 12 20.18 4.79 -12.91
CA PRO A 12 18.98 5.26 -12.21
C PRO A 12 18.18 4.08 -11.61
N ASN A 13 17.53 4.31 -10.46
CA ASN A 13 16.48 3.42 -9.94
C ASN A 13 15.25 4.27 -9.62
N PHE A 14 14.08 3.66 -9.70
CA PHE A 14 12.79 4.30 -9.43
C PHE A 14 12.26 3.92 -8.05
N ILE A 15 13.13 3.44 -7.16
CA ILE A 15 12.77 2.92 -5.85
C ILE A 15 12.69 4.08 -4.87
N GLY A 16 11.60 4.14 -4.11
CA GLY A 16 11.43 5.09 -3.02
C GLY A 16 10.84 4.42 -1.79
N SER A 17 11.21 4.92 -0.61
CA SER A 17 10.71 4.42 0.67
C SER A 17 10.27 5.57 1.56
N TRP A 18 9.13 5.43 2.23
CA TRP A 18 8.59 6.41 3.17
C TRP A 18 8.10 5.75 4.44
N ASN A 19 8.32 6.42 5.57
CA ASN A 19 7.71 6.10 6.86
C ASN A 19 6.40 6.90 7.02
N ILE A 20 5.32 6.21 7.35
CA ILE A 20 4.00 6.79 7.66
C ILE A 20 4.08 7.79 8.82
N GLU A 21 4.95 7.55 9.82
CA GLU A 21 5.10 8.32 11.05
C GLU A 21 3.78 8.57 11.79
N ASN A 22 2.87 7.58 11.74
CA ASN A 22 1.59 7.61 12.43
C ASN A 22 1.28 6.23 13.03
N ASP A 23 1.97 5.91 14.12
CA ASP A 23 1.85 4.66 14.85
C ASP A 23 0.41 4.37 15.27
N LYS A 24 -0.32 5.42 15.67
CA LYS A 24 -1.73 5.32 16.06
C LYS A 24 -2.58 4.77 14.91
N LEU A 25 -2.48 5.37 13.72
CA LEU A 25 -3.21 4.91 12.54
C LEU A 25 -2.82 3.47 12.15
N CYS A 26 -1.53 3.14 12.17
CA CYS A 26 -1.06 1.78 11.88
C CYS A 26 -1.66 0.76 12.88
N ASN A 27 -1.68 1.08 14.17
CA ASN A 27 -2.26 0.23 15.20
C ASN A 27 -3.79 0.12 15.06
N GLU A 28 -4.48 1.19 14.66
CA GLU A 28 -5.93 1.15 14.39
C GLU A 28 -6.25 0.26 13.17
N ILE A 29 -5.42 0.26 12.13
CA ILE A 29 -5.56 -0.66 10.98
C ILE A 29 -5.34 -2.12 11.43
N ILE A 30 -4.33 -2.38 12.27
CA ILE A 30 -4.07 -3.72 12.84
C ILE A 30 -5.28 -4.19 13.64
N LYS A 31 -5.74 -3.36 14.56
CA LYS A 31 -6.89 -3.67 15.39
C LYS A 31 -8.15 -3.90 14.55
N PHE A 32 -8.38 -3.09 13.51
CA PHE A 32 -9.50 -3.32 12.59
C PHE A 32 -9.46 -4.72 11.98
N PHE A 33 -8.28 -5.17 11.53
CA PHE A 33 -8.12 -6.49 10.95
C PHE A 33 -8.37 -7.60 11.99
N GLU A 34 -7.80 -7.48 13.18
CA GLU A 34 -7.95 -8.44 14.28
C GLU A 34 -9.40 -8.54 14.77
N ASP A 35 -10.10 -7.40 14.93
CA ASP A 35 -11.47 -7.35 15.43
C ASP A 35 -12.52 -7.82 14.40
N ASN A 36 -12.14 -8.01 13.12
CA ASN A 36 -13.05 -8.35 12.03
C ASN A 36 -12.68 -9.69 11.35
N GLU A 37 -12.46 -10.74 12.14
CA GLU A 37 -12.16 -12.10 11.64
C GLU A 37 -13.15 -12.61 10.58
N SER A 38 -14.44 -12.26 10.70
CA SER A 38 -15.47 -12.64 9.72
C SER A 38 -15.27 -12.04 8.33
N LEU A 39 -14.50 -10.96 8.21
CA LEU A 39 -14.14 -10.34 6.93
C LEU A 39 -12.86 -10.93 6.34
N GLN A 40 -12.07 -11.65 7.13
CA GLN A 40 -10.80 -12.22 6.72
C GLN A 40 -11.02 -13.39 5.76
N LYS A 41 -10.25 -13.42 4.67
CA LYS A 41 -10.27 -14.49 3.66
C LYS A 41 -8.85 -14.91 3.31
N LYS A 42 -8.68 -16.13 2.83
CA LYS A 42 -7.39 -16.56 2.28
C LYS A 42 -7.08 -15.73 1.04
N GLY A 43 -5.87 -15.19 1.02
CA GLY A 43 -5.39 -14.40 -0.08
C GLY A 43 -5.37 -15.21 -1.37
N SER A 44 -5.83 -14.59 -2.44
CA SER A 44 -5.90 -15.23 -3.76
C SER A 44 -5.23 -14.36 -4.81
N THR A 45 -4.89 -14.97 -5.93
CA THR A 45 -4.38 -14.28 -7.12
C THR A 45 -5.47 -14.22 -8.19
N ALA A 46 -5.21 -13.58 -9.33
CA ALA A 46 -6.10 -13.66 -10.48
C ALA A 46 -6.37 -15.10 -10.97
N LEU A 47 -5.46 -16.04 -10.66
CA LEU A 47 -5.59 -17.47 -10.96
C LEU A 47 -6.28 -18.26 -9.82
N GLY A 48 -6.77 -17.58 -8.79
CA GLY A 48 -7.41 -18.18 -7.63
C GLY A 48 -6.46 -18.41 -6.45
N TYR A 49 -6.92 -19.26 -5.51
CA TYR A 49 -6.18 -19.60 -4.29
C TYR A 49 -5.06 -20.60 -4.60
N ASN A 50 -3.82 -20.18 -4.38
CA ASN A 50 -2.66 -21.06 -4.43
C ASN A 50 -1.69 -20.71 -3.28
N PRO A 51 -1.67 -21.49 -2.18
CA PRO A 51 -0.81 -21.20 -1.03
C PRO A 51 0.68 -21.39 -1.31
N LYS A 52 1.08 -21.97 -2.45
CA LYS A 52 2.48 -21.97 -2.88
C LYS A 52 2.92 -20.61 -3.43
N ILE A 53 1.96 -19.80 -3.88
CA ILE A 53 2.19 -18.48 -4.49
C ILE A 53 1.87 -17.36 -3.51
N LYS A 54 0.78 -17.46 -2.75
CA LYS A 54 0.32 -16.43 -1.82
C LYS A 54 -0.22 -17.05 -0.53
N GLN A 55 0.41 -16.74 0.60
CA GLN A 55 0.10 -17.30 1.93
C GLN A 55 -0.49 -16.25 2.87
N THR A 56 -1.19 -15.25 2.33
CA THR A 56 -1.72 -14.16 3.14
C THR A 56 -3.16 -14.47 3.59
N THR A 57 -3.59 -13.74 4.61
CA THR A 57 -4.99 -13.60 4.98
C THR A 57 -5.33 -12.14 4.76
N ASP A 58 -6.33 -11.88 3.93
CA ASP A 58 -6.63 -10.54 3.42
C ASP A 58 -8.05 -10.13 3.84
N ILE A 59 -8.24 -8.83 4.03
CA ILE A 59 -9.57 -8.20 4.06
C ILE A 59 -9.69 -7.34 2.80
N THR A 60 -10.75 -7.57 2.02
CA THR A 60 -11.09 -6.75 0.86
C THR A 60 -12.01 -5.63 1.30
N ILE A 61 -11.63 -4.39 1.03
CA ILE A 61 -12.51 -3.22 1.18
C ILE A 61 -12.80 -2.68 -0.21
N ILE A 62 -14.08 -2.59 -0.56
CA ILE A 62 -14.51 -1.96 -1.82
C ILE A 62 -14.83 -0.47 -1.62
N PRO A 63 -14.74 0.38 -2.65
CA PRO A 63 -14.88 1.84 -2.49
C PRO A 63 -16.20 2.30 -1.91
N SER A 64 -17.27 1.58 -2.20
CA SER A 64 -18.59 1.91 -1.67
C SER A 64 -18.62 1.78 -0.14
N GLU A 65 -17.80 0.90 0.44
CA GLU A 65 -17.67 0.73 1.89
C GLU A 65 -16.90 1.88 2.55
N LEU A 66 -16.02 2.59 1.82
CA LEU A 66 -15.28 3.74 2.39
C LEU A 66 -16.18 4.91 2.77
N LYS A 67 -17.45 4.90 2.33
CA LYS A 67 -18.49 5.85 2.75
C LYS A 67 -19.04 5.55 4.14
N ASP A 68 -18.93 4.31 4.60
CA ASP A 68 -19.36 3.90 5.93
C ASP A 68 -18.31 4.37 6.96
N PRO A 69 -18.74 5.06 8.05
CA PRO A 69 -17.85 5.49 9.13
C PRO A 69 -16.96 4.39 9.70
N LYS A 70 -17.40 3.12 9.65
CA LYS A 70 -16.61 1.94 10.06
C LYS A 70 -15.25 1.88 9.36
N TYR A 71 -15.18 2.29 8.10
CA TYR A 71 -13.97 2.23 7.29
C TYR A 71 -13.25 3.59 7.19
N SER A 72 -13.65 4.58 7.98
CA SER A 72 -13.11 5.95 7.92
C SER A 72 -11.60 6.03 8.14
N LEU A 73 -11.02 5.14 8.94
CA LEU A 73 -9.57 5.07 9.17
C LEU A 73 -8.79 4.82 7.88
N PHE A 74 -9.36 4.07 6.93
CA PHE A 74 -8.73 3.80 5.63
C PHE A 74 -8.70 5.03 4.75
N ASN A 75 -9.64 5.97 4.88
CA ASN A 75 -9.57 7.25 4.18
C ASN A 75 -8.35 8.06 4.63
N SER A 76 -8.04 8.06 5.93
CA SER A 76 -6.81 8.68 6.47
C SER A 76 -5.56 8.01 5.90
N TYR A 77 -5.53 6.68 5.86
CA TYR A 77 -4.43 5.92 5.26
C TYR A 77 -4.25 6.24 3.76
N PHE A 78 -5.34 6.29 2.99
CA PHE A 78 -5.30 6.61 1.56
C PHE A 78 -4.85 8.03 1.28
N ASN A 79 -5.20 8.99 2.14
CA ASN A 79 -4.69 10.36 2.01
C ASN A 79 -3.16 10.40 2.18
N LEU A 80 -2.62 9.66 3.14
CA LEU A 80 -1.17 9.56 3.30
C LEU A 80 -0.51 8.87 2.09
N LEU A 81 -1.12 7.80 1.56
CA LEU A 81 -0.64 7.12 0.35
C LEU A 81 -0.63 8.06 -0.86
N LYS A 82 -1.66 8.88 -1.00
CA LYS A 82 -1.75 9.91 -2.03
C LYS A 82 -0.61 10.92 -1.89
N ASP A 83 -0.34 11.39 -0.67
CA ASP A 83 0.75 12.34 -0.41
C ASP A 83 2.12 11.70 -0.73
N CYS A 84 2.32 10.43 -0.34
CA CYS A 84 3.50 9.64 -0.68
C CYS A 84 3.68 9.54 -2.21
N PHE A 85 2.60 9.27 -2.94
CA PHE A 85 2.65 9.21 -4.40
C PHE A 85 2.96 10.58 -5.03
N LEU A 86 2.37 11.66 -4.51
CA LEU A 86 2.63 13.02 -5.01
C LEU A 86 4.09 13.42 -4.80
N ASP A 87 4.66 13.06 -3.64
CA ASP A 87 6.09 13.24 -3.35
C ASP A 87 6.95 12.43 -4.31
N TYR A 88 6.68 11.13 -4.47
CA TYR A 88 7.37 10.26 -5.44
C TYR A 88 7.32 10.86 -6.85
N ARG A 89 6.14 11.24 -7.32
CA ARG A 89 5.94 11.85 -8.64
C ARG A 89 6.71 13.15 -8.83
N SER A 90 6.92 13.92 -7.77
CA SER A 90 7.67 15.18 -7.85
C SER A 90 9.12 14.96 -8.27
N GLN A 91 9.70 13.81 -7.92
CA GLN A 91 11.09 13.42 -8.14
C GLN A 91 11.37 12.97 -9.58
N TYR A 92 10.33 12.56 -10.31
CA TYR A 92 10.46 11.96 -11.63
C TYR A 92 9.66 12.76 -12.68
N PRO A 93 10.33 13.63 -13.46
CA PRO A 93 9.66 14.48 -14.45
C PRO A 93 8.81 13.75 -15.48
N PHE A 94 9.19 12.52 -15.88
CA PHE A 94 8.40 11.72 -16.82
C PHE A 94 7.00 11.36 -16.28
N LEU A 95 6.84 11.24 -14.95
CA LEU A 95 5.54 11.04 -14.29
C LEU A 95 4.65 12.30 -14.29
N LYS A 96 5.20 13.47 -14.65
CA LYS A 96 4.44 14.72 -14.74
C LYS A 96 3.71 14.87 -16.07
N HIS A 97 3.91 13.95 -17.03
CA HIS A 97 3.22 13.99 -18.31
C HIS A 97 1.69 13.93 -18.13
N LYS A 98 0.94 14.77 -18.86
CA LYS A 98 -0.51 14.99 -18.66
C LYS A 98 -1.34 13.69 -18.82
N PHE A 99 -0.89 12.81 -19.71
CA PHE A 99 -1.47 11.48 -19.91
C PHE A 99 -1.25 10.55 -18.70
N LEU A 100 0.01 10.45 -18.22
CA LEU A 100 0.37 9.68 -17.01
C LEU A 100 -0.32 10.26 -15.76
N THR A 101 -0.54 11.56 -15.71
CA THR A 101 -1.25 12.23 -14.60
C THR A 101 -2.70 11.79 -14.52
N LYS A 102 -3.39 11.72 -15.68
CA LYS A 102 -4.79 11.28 -15.73
C LYS A 102 -4.89 9.79 -15.49
N LEU A 103 -3.99 9.00 -16.08
CA LEU A 103 -3.92 7.55 -15.92
C LEU A 103 -3.58 7.15 -14.48
N ILE A 104 -2.63 7.81 -13.81
CA ILE A 104 -2.25 7.48 -12.44
C ILE A 104 -3.29 8.00 -11.44
N SER A 105 -3.92 9.15 -11.65
CA SER A 105 -5.08 9.55 -10.83
C SER A 105 -6.21 8.53 -10.93
N VAL A 106 -6.47 8.00 -12.13
CA VAL A 106 -7.43 6.92 -12.37
C VAL A 106 -6.93 5.63 -11.70
N ILE A 107 -5.70 5.18 -11.91
CA ILE A 107 -5.13 3.95 -11.31
C ILE A 107 -5.06 4.03 -9.79
N LEU A 108 -4.75 5.18 -9.18
CA LEU A 108 -4.82 5.34 -7.73
C LEU A 108 -6.26 5.29 -7.25
N MET A 109 -7.18 5.93 -7.98
CA MET A 109 -8.60 5.81 -7.70
C MET A 109 -9.11 4.37 -7.85
N PHE A 110 -8.59 3.58 -8.81
CA PHE A 110 -8.96 2.19 -9.16
C PHE A 110 -8.19 1.10 -8.38
N LYS A 111 -6.95 1.32 -7.97
CA LYS A 111 -6.19 0.39 -7.10
C LYS A 111 -6.58 0.58 -5.64
N ASN A 112 -7.03 1.78 -5.25
CA ASN A 112 -7.75 1.98 -3.98
C ASN A 112 -9.13 1.27 -3.95
N ILE A 113 -9.63 0.72 -5.07
CA ILE A 113 -10.90 -0.04 -5.20
C ILE A 113 -10.75 -1.52 -4.88
N SER A 114 -9.52 -2.01 -4.86
CA SER A 114 -9.22 -3.36 -4.40
C SER A 114 -7.89 -3.33 -3.66
N LEU A 115 -7.77 -2.45 -2.67
CA LEU A 115 -6.81 -2.72 -1.61
C LEU A 115 -7.34 -3.94 -0.87
N GLU A 116 -6.86 -5.10 -1.27
CA GLU A 116 -6.56 -6.08 -0.25
C GLU A 116 -5.63 -5.37 0.72
N ILE A 117 -6.08 -5.21 1.96
CA ILE A 117 -5.16 -4.91 3.04
C ILE A 117 -4.32 -6.16 3.16
N ILE A 118 -3.29 -6.25 2.33
CA ILE A 118 -2.22 -7.20 2.52
C ILE A 118 -1.53 -6.66 3.76
N PHE A 119 -1.98 -7.13 4.92
CA PHE A 119 -1.07 -7.27 6.02
C PHE A 119 0.02 -8.17 5.49
N HIS A 120 1.09 -7.55 4.98
CA HIS A 120 2.40 -8.15 5.01
C HIS A 120 2.74 -8.30 6.50
N HIS A 121 2.06 -9.24 7.18
CA HIS A 121 2.75 -10.21 8.00
C HIS A 121 3.60 -11.07 7.04
N PHE A 122 4.47 -10.41 6.27
CA PHE A 122 5.68 -11.05 5.82
C PHE A 122 6.41 -11.29 7.12
N ILE A 123 6.27 -12.51 7.58
CA ILE A 123 7.36 -13.23 8.19
C ILE A 123 8.55 -13.09 7.22
N LEU A 124 9.23 -11.93 7.23
CA LEU A 124 10.65 -11.82 6.98
C LEU A 124 11.29 -12.50 8.19
N LYS A 125 11.20 -13.84 8.25
CA LYS A 125 11.94 -14.60 9.25
C LYS A 125 13.45 -14.51 9.04
N ASN A 126 13.95 -13.76 8.04
CA ASN A 126 15.37 -13.73 7.72
C ASN A 126 15.95 -12.38 7.23
N GLN A 127 15.25 -11.24 7.29
CA GLN A 127 15.94 -9.94 7.25
C GLN A 127 15.23 -8.92 8.14
N SER A 128 15.99 -8.36 9.07
CA SER A 128 15.61 -7.36 10.05
C SER A 128 15.00 -6.10 9.42
N ARG A 129 13.89 -5.63 10.00
CA ARG A 129 13.30 -4.27 9.90
C ARG A 129 12.60 -3.87 8.60
N PHE A 130 11.40 -4.38 8.38
CA PHE A 130 10.35 -3.55 7.75
C PHE A 130 9.15 -3.48 8.70
N SER A 131 9.02 -2.31 9.34
CA SER A 131 7.88 -1.94 10.17
C SER A 131 6.64 -1.80 9.28
N SER A 132 5.44 -2.04 9.83
CA SER A 132 4.13 -1.79 9.19
C SER A 132 3.90 -0.34 8.73
N GLN A 133 4.90 0.52 8.96
CA GLN A 133 4.92 1.94 8.63
C GLN A 133 5.71 2.26 7.35
N VAL A 134 6.40 1.30 6.74
CA VAL A 134 7.27 1.56 5.58
C VAL A 134 6.57 1.19 4.29
N ILE A 135 6.49 2.15 3.37
CA ILE A 135 5.91 1.97 2.04
C ILE A 135 7.01 2.08 1.01
N CYS A 136 7.11 1.05 0.16
CA CYS A 136 8.04 0.99 -0.95
C CYS A 136 7.28 1.15 -2.28
N MET A 137 7.79 2.01 -3.17
CA MET A 137 7.25 2.23 -4.51
C MET A 137 8.31 1.77 -5.50
N ASP A 138 8.20 0.52 -5.94
CA ASP A 138 9.33 -0.15 -6.59
C ASP A 138 9.03 -0.44 -8.06
N ASP A 139 7.82 -0.90 -8.42
CA ASP A 139 7.52 -1.36 -9.78
C ASP A 139 6.14 -0.88 -10.28
N LEU A 140 6.08 0.35 -10.76
CA LEU A 140 4.91 0.87 -11.51
C LEU A 140 5.07 0.77 -13.03
N PHE A 141 6.15 0.16 -13.54
CA PHE A 141 6.52 0.18 -14.96
C PHE A 141 7.04 -1.14 -15.57
N GLU A 142 6.89 -2.28 -14.90
CA GLU A 142 7.03 -3.59 -15.58
C GLU A 142 5.71 -4.02 -16.25
#